data_AF-A0A923MX51-F1
#
_entry.id   AF-A0A923MX51-F1
#
_cell.length_a   1.000
_cell.length_b   1.000
_cell.length_c   1.000
_cell.angle_alpha   90.00
_cell.angle_beta   90.00
_cell.angle_gamma   90.00
#
_symmetry.space_group_name_H-M   'P 1'
#
loop_
_entity.id
_entity.type
_entity.pdbx_description
1 polymer ?
#
loop_
_entity_poly.entity_id
_entity_poly.type
_entity_poly.pdbx_seq_one_letter_code
_entity_poly.pdbx_strand_id
1 'polypeptide(L)'
;MYNTSFFKKVLIVAVVLFLYSCDKDYNTIGSDLIGDNHFGFEKYTSAVVSYNQKIGPIQSNNLNVNALGVYDNPAFGTTTANFASQVSLETLNPTIGNNPEIASVVLTIPYYSTLLSTDTDGNHVYELDSIYSGGTDAKIKLSVYESGYFMRDLDPIGGFQTAQSFYTDQNADFDNAKVGARLNDATSTAENDAFFFDPAEYKTTVNTTGTDVVTRVAPGMRLNLNTSFFKTKIIDAAASGKLATADVFKNYFRGLFFKVEKSGSSPSAMAMMDFKKGKITITYKEDTSLTDATRVEKTIVLNLLGNTVNLLNQTNTNAAYANATTAPNTTDGDEKLFLKGGEGSLAILELFGKDLYGVDGLTGSPNGVADEIDRIRKNGWLINEANLVFHVDAAAMVNSFEPNRIYLYDYNNHRPIVDYYNDGTTGTTTKKDKSVFGGLIVKEAVTGGRGLTYKVRVTNQIRGLIKNVDSTNVKMGLVVTEDIYTTASSKLKTATTKISQAPRASVMNPLGTILYGGKATVADEKRLKLEIYYTKPN
;
A
#
# COMPACT_ATOMS: atom_id res chain seq x y z
N MET A 1 -27.49 45.44 61.10
CA MET A 1 -27.40 45.48 59.63
C MET A 1 -25.95 45.21 59.24
N TYR A 2 -25.61 43.95 58.94
CA TYR A 2 -24.25 43.57 58.56
C TYR A 2 -24.02 43.86 57.08
N ASN A 3 -22.96 44.61 56.76
CA ASN A 3 -22.59 45.04 55.42
C ASN A 3 -22.29 43.83 54.52
N THR A 4 -23.27 43.44 53.70
CA THR A 4 -23.19 42.38 52.68
C THR A 4 -22.20 42.69 51.54
N SER A 5 -21.60 43.89 51.54
CA SER A 5 -20.60 44.31 50.55
C SER A 5 -19.25 43.58 50.72
N PHE A 6 -18.85 43.24 51.94
CA PHE A 6 -17.57 42.57 52.18
C PHE A 6 -17.57 41.13 51.65
N PHE A 7 -18.63 40.37 51.95
CA PHE A 7 -18.77 38.99 51.45
C PHE A 7 -18.86 38.92 49.92
N LYS A 8 -19.51 39.89 49.26
CA LYS A 8 -19.56 39.94 47.79
C LYS A 8 -18.17 40.20 47.17
N LYS A 9 -17.35 41.04 47.80
CA LYS A 9 -15.98 41.31 47.32
C LYS A 9 -15.05 40.11 47.54
N VAL A 10 -15.19 39.42 48.67
CA VAL A 10 -14.44 38.18 48.96
C VAL A 10 -14.83 37.07 47.99
N LEU A 11 -16.11 36.94 47.65
CA LEU A 11 -16.58 35.94 46.68
C LEU A 11 -16.02 36.21 45.26
N ILE A 12 -15.97 37.47 44.83
CA ILE A 12 -15.43 37.83 43.50
C ILE A 12 -13.92 37.56 43.45
N VAL A 13 -13.18 37.88 44.52
CA VAL A 13 -11.73 37.58 44.60
C VAL A 13 -11.47 36.07 44.63
N ALA A 14 -12.30 35.30 45.36
CA ALA A 14 -12.19 33.84 45.39
C ALA A 14 -12.49 33.19 44.02
N VAL A 15 -13.44 33.72 43.25
CA VAL A 15 -13.75 33.25 41.90
C VAL A 15 -12.63 33.59 40.91
N VAL A 16 -12.03 34.78 41.02
CA VAL A 16 -10.87 35.16 40.17
C VAL A 16 -9.63 34.30 40.48
N LEU A 17 -9.41 33.95 41.76
CA LEU A 17 -8.34 33.02 42.15
C LEU A 17 -8.59 31.58 41.66
N PHE A 18 -9.85 31.13 41.63
CA PHE A 18 -10.21 29.83 41.06
C PHE A 18 -10.07 29.77 39.53
N LEU A 19 -10.26 30.90 38.83
CA LEU A 19 -10.07 30.98 37.38
C LEU A 19 -8.59 31.09 36.96
N TYR A 20 -7.70 31.57 37.85
CA TYR A 20 -6.25 31.60 37.62
C TYR A 20 -5.53 30.31 38.07
N SER A 21 -6.18 29.47 38.89
CA SER A 21 -5.70 28.14 39.29
C SER A 21 -6.04 27.03 38.28
N CYS A 22 -6.69 27.37 37.17
CA CYS A 22 -6.91 26.49 36.03
C CYS A 22 -5.94 26.80 34.87
N ASP A 23 -4.73 27.24 35.18
CA ASP A 23 -3.63 27.03 34.26
C ASP A 23 -3.38 25.51 34.20
N LYS A 24 -3.74 24.90 33.08
CA LYS A 24 -3.48 23.47 32.86
C LYS A 24 -2.03 23.30 32.43
N ASP A 25 -1.11 23.55 33.35
CA ASP A 25 0.13 22.79 33.36
C ASP A 25 -0.27 21.35 33.65
N TYR A 26 -0.32 20.53 32.58
CA TYR A 26 -0.35 19.09 32.75
C TYR A 26 0.93 18.71 33.50
N ASN A 27 0.83 18.57 34.81
CA ASN A 27 1.75 17.77 35.59
C ASN A 27 1.63 16.34 35.08
N THR A 28 2.47 16.02 34.11
CA THR A 28 2.70 14.67 33.61
C THR A 28 3.47 13.87 34.66
N ILE A 29 2.80 13.54 35.76
CA ILE A 29 3.26 12.47 36.63
C ILE A 29 3.22 11.19 35.79
N GLY A 30 4.38 10.84 35.23
CA GLY A 30 4.59 9.67 34.39
C GLY A 30 5.17 9.93 32.98
N SER A 31 5.21 11.17 32.46
CA SER A 31 5.90 11.42 31.16
C SER A 31 7.38 11.77 31.32
N ASP A 32 7.78 12.25 32.50
CA ASP A 32 9.18 12.57 32.82
C ASP A 32 9.95 11.39 33.42
N LEU A 33 9.28 10.26 33.70
CA LEU A 33 9.96 9.02 34.11
C LEU A 33 10.58 8.27 32.92
N ILE A 34 10.21 8.63 31.69
CA ILE A 34 10.82 8.16 30.44
C ILE A 34 11.17 9.40 29.60
N GLY A 35 11.88 10.35 30.22
CA GLY A 35 12.73 11.26 29.44
C GLY A 35 13.82 10.44 28.74
N ASP A 36 14.45 11.03 27.73
CA ASP A 36 15.60 10.54 26.93
C ASP A 36 16.86 10.13 27.74
N ASN A 37 16.71 9.82 29.03
CA ASN A 37 17.71 9.24 29.90
C ASN A 37 17.93 7.77 29.54
N HIS A 38 18.75 7.57 28.51
CA HIS A 38 19.42 6.31 28.24
C HIS A 38 20.36 6.03 29.43
N PHE A 39 19.86 5.41 30.51
CA PHE A 39 20.53 4.89 31.73
C PHE A 39 22.08 4.96 31.83
N GLY A 40 22.70 6.14 31.69
CA GLY A 40 24.16 6.28 31.60
C GLY A 40 24.81 5.61 30.39
N PHE A 41 24.07 5.33 29.31
CA PHE A 41 24.63 4.76 28.07
C PHE A 41 25.32 5.83 27.23
N GLU A 42 26.45 5.47 26.63
CA GLU A 42 27.13 6.34 25.68
C GLU A 42 26.44 6.26 24.30
N LYS A 43 26.35 7.40 23.62
CA LYS A 43 25.84 7.49 22.25
C LYS A 43 26.99 7.62 21.27
N TYR A 44 26.98 6.78 20.25
CA TYR A 44 27.86 6.84 19.10
C TYR A 44 27.04 6.97 17.82
N THR A 45 27.46 7.83 16.90
CA THR A 45 26.80 8.01 15.60
C THR A 45 27.74 7.59 14.48
N SER A 46 27.33 6.59 13.72
CA SER A 46 28.04 6.14 12.51
C SER A 46 27.44 6.78 11.26
N ALA A 47 28.31 7.14 10.31
CA ALA A 47 27.89 7.65 9.02
C ALA A 47 27.26 6.54 8.17
N VAL A 48 26.27 6.90 7.35
CA VAL A 48 25.58 5.96 6.47
C VAL A 48 25.73 6.44 5.04
N VAL A 49 26.31 5.62 4.17
CA VAL A 49 26.29 5.90 2.73
C VAL A 49 24.95 5.40 2.21
N SER A 50 24.11 6.34 1.76
CA SER A 50 22.75 6.04 1.32
C SER A 50 22.49 6.61 -0.06
N TYR A 51 21.94 5.82 -0.99
CA TYR A 51 21.70 6.27 -2.36
C TYR A 51 20.48 5.63 -3.00
N ASN A 52 19.98 6.25 -4.06
CA ASN A 52 18.76 5.82 -4.74
C ASN A 52 19.02 4.63 -5.68
N GLN A 53 18.02 3.74 -5.78
CA GLN A 53 17.99 2.65 -6.74
C GLN A 53 16.63 2.61 -7.42
N LYS A 54 16.62 2.81 -8.74
CA LYS A 54 15.39 2.72 -9.55
C LYS A 54 14.87 1.28 -9.57
N ILE A 55 13.55 1.14 -9.49
CA ILE A 55 12.83 -0.11 -9.77
C ILE A 55 12.19 0.07 -11.15
N GLY A 56 12.63 -0.74 -12.12
CA GLY A 56 12.00 -0.81 -13.44
C GLY A 56 10.75 -1.68 -13.43
N PRO A 57 10.24 -2.10 -14.61
CA PRO A 57 9.08 -2.97 -14.70
C PRO A 57 9.20 -4.19 -13.79
N ILE A 58 8.19 -4.40 -12.95
CA ILE A 58 8.24 -5.35 -11.84
C ILE A 58 7.01 -6.23 -11.82
N GLN A 59 7.16 -7.46 -11.32
CA GLN A 59 6.09 -8.43 -11.21
C GLN A 59 4.96 -7.89 -10.30
N SER A 60 3.76 -7.79 -10.86
CA SER A 60 2.57 -7.23 -10.21
C SER A 60 1.35 -8.14 -10.34
N ASN A 61 1.57 -9.44 -10.59
CA ASN A 61 0.48 -10.40 -10.64
C ASN A 61 0.02 -10.87 -9.25
N ASN A 62 -1.27 -11.19 -9.16
CA ASN A 62 -1.89 -11.85 -8.00
C ASN A 62 -1.66 -11.12 -6.67
N LEU A 63 -1.52 -9.79 -6.69
CA LEU A 63 -1.36 -8.97 -5.49
C LEU A 63 -2.63 -9.05 -4.62
N ASN A 64 -2.47 -8.94 -3.30
CA ASN A 64 -3.61 -8.93 -2.37
C ASN A 64 -4.41 -7.64 -2.47
N VAL A 65 -3.74 -6.53 -2.82
CA VAL A 65 -4.34 -5.21 -2.99
C VAL A 65 -3.76 -4.62 -4.26
N ASN A 66 -4.62 -4.02 -5.09
CA ASN A 66 -4.25 -3.50 -6.42
C ASN A 66 -4.73 -2.06 -6.53
N ALA A 67 -3.91 -1.21 -7.15
CA ALA A 67 -4.28 0.16 -7.44
C ALA A 67 -5.24 0.22 -8.64
N LEU A 68 -6.26 1.06 -8.55
CA LEU A 68 -7.14 1.44 -9.66
C LEU A 68 -7.35 2.95 -9.61
N GLY A 69 -6.99 3.66 -10.67
CA GLY A 69 -7.17 5.11 -10.75
C GLY A 69 -5.95 5.87 -11.25
N VAL A 70 -5.98 7.18 -11.07
CA VAL A 70 -4.86 8.07 -11.42
C VAL A 70 -4.41 8.79 -10.15
N TYR A 71 -3.11 8.77 -9.90
CA TYR A 71 -2.50 9.42 -8.76
C TYR A 71 -1.48 10.44 -9.25
N ASP A 72 -1.79 11.71 -9.07
CA ASP A 72 -0.89 12.82 -9.38
C ASP A 72 -0.09 13.16 -8.11
N ASN A 73 1.23 12.98 -8.14
CA ASN A 73 2.11 13.31 -7.04
C ASN A 73 3.18 14.34 -7.48
N PRO A 74 3.21 15.54 -6.88
CA PRO A 74 4.18 16.59 -7.25
C PRO A 74 5.66 16.16 -7.16
N ALA A 75 5.99 15.29 -6.21
CA ALA A 75 7.35 14.83 -5.96
C ALA A 75 7.81 13.72 -6.92
N PHE A 76 6.89 12.91 -7.45
CA PHE A 76 7.22 11.70 -8.21
C PHE A 76 6.68 11.67 -9.65
N GLY A 77 5.63 12.44 -9.95
CA GLY A 77 4.90 12.43 -11.22
C GLY A 77 3.52 11.77 -11.11
N THR A 78 2.95 11.42 -12.25
CA THR A 78 1.62 10.81 -12.37
C THR A 78 1.73 9.29 -12.53
N THR A 79 1.04 8.53 -11.66
CA THR A 79 0.84 7.08 -11.82
C THR A 79 -0.59 6.81 -12.27
N THR A 80 -0.77 6.17 -13.43
CA THR A 80 -2.07 5.61 -13.86
C THR A 80 -2.06 4.11 -13.63
N ALA A 81 -3.03 3.60 -12.87
CA ALA A 81 -3.17 2.20 -12.54
C ALA A 81 -4.39 1.58 -13.23
N ASN A 82 -4.12 0.62 -14.10
CA ASN A 82 -5.10 -0.25 -14.74
C ASN A 82 -5.04 -1.64 -14.10
N PHE A 83 -6.09 -2.42 -14.32
CA PHE A 83 -6.17 -3.77 -13.73
C PHE A 83 -6.73 -4.76 -14.74
N ALA A 84 -6.17 -5.97 -14.76
CA ALA A 84 -6.73 -7.07 -15.52
C ALA A 84 -6.90 -8.29 -14.61
N SER A 85 -7.99 -9.02 -14.80
CA SER A 85 -8.31 -10.20 -14.02
C SER A 85 -8.97 -11.24 -14.89
N GLN A 86 -8.60 -12.50 -14.66
CA GLN A 86 -9.41 -13.62 -15.08
C GLN A 86 -10.74 -13.64 -14.32
N VAL A 87 -11.73 -14.28 -14.94
CA VAL A 87 -13.07 -14.47 -14.37
C VAL A 87 -13.31 -15.98 -14.27
N SER A 88 -14.00 -16.39 -13.21
CA SER A 88 -14.36 -17.79 -12.95
C SER A 88 -15.84 -17.88 -12.60
N LEU A 89 -16.47 -19.01 -12.95
CA LEU A 89 -17.85 -19.30 -12.52
C LEU A 89 -17.85 -19.70 -11.05
N GLU A 90 -18.80 -19.20 -10.26
CA GLU A 90 -19.03 -19.70 -8.90
C GLU A 90 -19.60 -21.12 -8.92
N THR A 91 -20.57 -21.36 -9.82
CA THR A 91 -21.17 -22.67 -10.06
C THR A 91 -20.94 -23.08 -11.51
N LEU A 92 -20.30 -24.23 -11.71
CA LEU A 92 -20.06 -24.80 -13.05
C LEU A 92 -21.34 -25.42 -13.60
N ASN A 93 -21.49 -25.35 -14.93
CA ASN A 93 -22.58 -25.94 -15.69
C ASN A 93 -24.00 -25.65 -15.13
N PRO A 94 -24.37 -24.37 -14.93
CA PRO A 94 -25.69 -24.03 -14.41
C PRO A 94 -26.79 -24.48 -15.37
N THR A 95 -27.88 -25.02 -14.83
CA THR A 95 -29.08 -25.35 -15.61
C THR A 95 -29.92 -24.10 -15.80
N ILE A 96 -30.02 -23.66 -17.06
CA ILE A 96 -30.83 -22.51 -17.47
C ILE A 96 -32.14 -23.04 -18.08
N GLY A 97 -33.25 -22.60 -17.53
CA GLY A 97 -34.61 -22.95 -17.97
C GLY A 97 -35.03 -22.21 -19.24
N ASN A 98 -36.33 -22.28 -19.54
CA ASN A 98 -36.87 -21.75 -20.79
C ASN A 98 -37.03 -20.23 -20.76
N ASN A 99 -36.93 -19.63 -21.95
CA ASN A 99 -37.10 -18.20 -22.17
C ASN A 99 -36.32 -17.32 -21.17
N PRO A 100 -34.99 -17.53 -21.02
CA PRO A 100 -34.21 -16.76 -20.06
C PRO A 100 -34.09 -15.29 -20.50
N GLU A 101 -34.35 -14.37 -19.57
CA GLU A 101 -34.28 -12.92 -19.79
C GLU A 101 -33.48 -12.27 -18.67
N ILE A 102 -32.39 -11.59 -19.02
CA ILE A 102 -31.55 -10.91 -18.03
C ILE A 102 -32.27 -9.66 -17.52
N ALA A 103 -32.42 -9.59 -16.19
CA ALA A 103 -32.92 -8.41 -15.50
C ALA A 103 -31.79 -7.40 -15.21
N SER A 104 -30.63 -7.88 -14.75
CA SER A 104 -29.50 -7.00 -14.44
C SER A 104 -28.17 -7.75 -14.44
N VAL A 105 -27.09 -7.05 -14.75
CA VAL A 105 -25.71 -7.52 -14.52
C VAL A 105 -24.95 -6.46 -13.75
N VAL A 106 -24.51 -6.80 -12.54
CA VAL A 106 -23.85 -5.85 -11.66
C VAL A 106 -22.50 -6.40 -11.22
N LEU A 107 -21.42 -5.70 -11.56
CA LEU A 107 -20.10 -5.92 -10.98
C LEU A 107 -20.01 -5.16 -9.66
N THR A 108 -19.69 -5.86 -8.57
CA THR A 108 -19.51 -5.28 -7.23
C THR A 108 -18.11 -5.58 -6.71
N ILE A 109 -17.37 -4.56 -6.28
CA ILE A 109 -16.07 -4.70 -5.61
C ILE A 109 -16.07 -3.82 -4.36
N PRO A 110 -15.92 -4.38 -3.14
CA PRO A 110 -16.01 -3.60 -1.91
C PRO A 110 -14.83 -2.62 -1.78
N TYR A 111 -15.08 -1.48 -1.14
CA TYR A 111 -14.02 -0.56 -0.70
C TYR A 111 -13.51 -0.94 0.68
N TYR A 112 -12.27 -0.55 0.99
CA TYR A 112 -11.86 -0.44 2.39
C TYR A 112 -12.61 0.74 3.01
N SER A 113 -13.34 0.50 4.09
CA SER A 113 -14.15 1.52 4.74
C SER A 113 -14.26 1.27 6.24
N THR A 114 -14.40 2.36 6.99
CA THR A 114 -14.61 2.34 8.44
C THR A 114 -15.97 2.97 8.74
N LEU A 115 -16.79 2.27 9.53
CA LEU A 115 -18.06 2.82 10.02
C LEU A 115 -17.77 3.88 11.08
N LEU A 116 -18.24 5.10 10.86
CA LEU A 116 -18.10 6.21 11.81
C LEU A 116 -19.28 6.31 12.77
N SER A 117 -20.50 6.26 12.23
CA SER A 117 -21.73 6.42 13.02
C SER A 117 -22.93 5.76 12.36
N THR A 118 -23.96 5.50 13.15
CA THR A 118 -25.29 5.07 12.69
C THR A 118 -26.32 6.10 13.15
N ASP A 119 -27.18 6.56 12.24
CA ASP A 119 -28.26 7.50 12.57
C ASP A 119 -29.51 6.80 13.15
N THR A 120 -30.52 7.60 13.52
CA THR A 120 -31.78 7.10 14.11
C THR A 120 -32.63 6.27 13.14
N ASP A 121 -32.41 6.41 11.83
CA ASP A 121 -33.08 5.66 10.78
C ASP A 121 -32.27 4.41 10.35
N GLY A 122 -31.19 4.14 11.08
CA GLY A 122 -30.26 3.04 10.83
C GLY A 122 -29.37 3.23 9.60
N ASN A 123 -29.27 4.44 9.04
CA ASN A 123 -28.29 4.72 7.98
C ASN A 123 -26.90 4.86 8.58
N HIS A 124 -25.91 4.39 7.82
CA HIS A 124 -24.51 4.41 8.25
C HIS A 124 -23.73 5.49 7.54
N VAL A 125 -22.84 6.15 8.27
CA VAL A 125 -21.84 7.07 7.73
C VAL A 125 -20.49 6.35 7.73
N TYR A 126 -19.88 6.23 6.56
CA TYR A 126 -18.58 5.58 6.38
C TYR A 126 -17.50 6.59 5.99
N GLU A 127 -16.28 6.31 6.44
CA GLU A 127 -15.06 6.90 5.88
C GLU A 127 -14.40 5.85 4.98
N LEU A 128 -14.08 6.23 3.74
CA LEU A 128 -13.32 5.37 2.84
C LEU A 128 -11.84 5.42 3.22
N ASP A 129 -11.22 4.25 3.30
CA ASP A 129 -9.78 4.09 3.52
C ASP A 129 -9.09 3.82 2.18
N SER A 130 -7.81 4.21 2.09
CA SER A 130 -6.90 3.84 1.02
C SER A 130 -7.34 4.37 -0.35
N ILE A 131 -7.95 5.55 -0.33
CA ILE A 131 -8.28 6.38 -1.50
C ILE A 131 -7.45 7.65 -1.43
N TYR A 132 -6.70 7.88 -2.49
CA TYR A 132 -5.79 9.02 -2.63
C TYR A 132 -6.34 9.94 -3.72
N SER A 133 -7.06 10.98 -3.32
CA SER A 133 -7.68 11.94 -4.23
C SER A 133 -7.00 13.30 -4.20
N GLY A 134 -6.96 13.98 -5.35
CA GLY A 134 -6.52 15.37 -5.47
C GLY A 134 -7.58 16.40 -5.04
N GLY A 135 -8.70 15.97 -4.46
CA GLY A 135 -9.83 16.83 -4.08
C GLY A 135 -11.10 16.04 -3.77
N THR A 136 -12.15 16.74 -3.31
CA THR A 136 -13.46 16.14 -2.98
C THR A 136 -14.26 15.72 -4.21
N ASP A 137 -14.05 16.38 -5.35
CA ASP A 137 -14.75 16.11 -6.61
C ASP A 137 -13.91 15.29 -7.59
N ALA A 138 -13.00 14.47 -7.07
CA ALA A 138 -12.07 13.70 -7.90
C ALA A 138 -12.80 12.62 -8.69
N LYS A 139 -12.53 12.56 -10.00
CA LYS A 139 -13.20 11.68 -10.95
C LYS A 139 -12.21 11.04 -11.89
N ILE A 140 -12.52 9.80 -12.29
CA ILE A 140 -11.76 9.06 -13.30
C ILE A 140 -12.71 8.59 -14.40
N LYS A 141 -12.17 8.42 -15.60
CA LYS A 141 -12.85 7.71 -16.66
C LYS A 141 -12.51 6.22 -16.51
N LEU A 142 -13.48 5.43 -16.11
CA LEU A 142 -13.37 3.99 -15.95
C LEU A 142 -14.06 3.28 -17.11
N SER A 143 -13.34 2.43 -17.83
CA SER A 143 -13.87 1.61 -18.92
C SER A 143 -13.52 0.15 -18.69
N VAL A 144 -14.54 -0.70 -18.58
CA VAL A 144 -14.41 -2.15 -18.42
C VAL A 144 -14.60 -2.81 -19.77
N TYR A 145 -13.68 -3.68 -20.16
CA TYR A 145 -13.73 -4.45 -21.41
C TYR A 145 -13.61 -5.94 -21.13
N GLU A 146 -14.11 -6.78 -22.03
CA GLU A 146 -13.65 -8.16 -22.08
C GLU A 146 -12.16 -8.18 -22.44
N SER A 147 -11.37 -8.92 -21.67
CA SER A 147 -9.97 -9.18 -21.99
C SER A 147 -9.86 -10.43 -22.85
N GLY A 148 -9.27 -10.30 -24.03
CA GLY A 148 -8.86 -11.41 -24.90
C GLY A 148 -7.49 -11.98 -24.53
N TYR A 149 -6.78 -11.39 -23.56
CA TYR A 149 -5.45 -11.82 -23.17
C TYR A 149 -5.52 -13.06 -22.27
N PHE A 150 -4.88 -14.15 -22.68
CA PHE A 150 -4.88 -15.40 -21.90
C PHE A 150 -3.78 -15.39 -20.84
N MET A 151 -4.13 -15.07 -19.60
CA MET A 151 -3.21 -15.11 -18.47
C MET A 151 -2.94 -16.55 -18.01
N ARG A 152 -1.95 -17.19 -18.64
CA ARG A 152 -1.51 -18.56 -18.34
C ARG A 152 -1.08 -18.71 -16.88
N ASP A 153 -1.25 -19.92 -16.34
CA ASP A 153 -0.79 -20.26 -14.99
C ASP A 153 0.72 -20.54 -14.95
N LEU A 154 1.25 -21.17 -16.01
CA LEU A 154 2.62 -21.63 -16.11
C LEU A 154 3.37 -20.96 -17.27
N ASP A 155 4.65 -20.68 -17.05
CA ASP A 155 5.54 -20.09 -18.05
C ASP A 155 6.03 -21.14 -19.07
N PRO A 156 5.67 -21.02 -20.37
CA PRO A 156 6.14 -21.93 -21.39
C PRO A 156 7.66 -21.84 -21.63
N ILE A 157 8.29 -20.68 -21.40
CA ILE A 157 9.73 -20.50 -21.62
C ILE A 157 10.52 -21.30 -20.58
N GLY A 158 10.06 -21.31 -19.33
CA GLY A 158 10.58 -22.17 -18.26
C GLY A 158 10.18 -23.65 -18.37
N GLY A 159 9.64 -24.10 -19.51
CA GLY A 159 9.18 -25.48 -19.70
C GLY A 159 7.99 -25.86 -18.82
N PHE A 160 7.12 -24.90 -18.47
CA PHE A 160 5.95 -25.06 -17.60
C PHE A 160 6.27 -25.47 -16.15
N GLN A 161 7.51 -25.26 -15.69
CA GLN A 161 7.93 -25.61 -14.32
C GLN A 161 7.71 -24.48 -13.31
N THR A 162 7.45 -23.26 -13.78
CA THR A 162 7.28 -22.08 -12.93
C THR A 162 6.02 -21.33 -13.30
N ALA A 163 5.45 -20.61 -12.33
CA ALA A 163 4.29 -19.77 -12.56
C ALA A 163 4.62 -18.61 -13.52
N GLN A 164 3.70 -18.28 -14.41
CA GLN A 164 3.84 -17.13 -15.31
C GLN A 164 3.84 -15.82 -14.51
N SER A 165 4.90 -15.02 -14.66
CA SER A 165 4.94 -13.65 -14.16
C SER A 165 4.26 -12.70 -15.14
N PHE A 166 3.51 -11.74 -14.60
CA PHE A 166 3.01 -10.57 -15.33
C PHE A 166 3.51 -9.29 -14.65
N TYR A 167 3.77 -8.27 -15.46
CA TYR A 167 4.54 -7.09 -15.08
C TYR A 167 3.74 -5.80 -15.24
N THR A 168 4.15 -4.78 -14.48
CA THR A 168 3.53 -3.44 -14.46
C THR A 168 3.43 -2.78 -15.83
N ASP A 169 4.41 -3.01 -16.72
CA ASP A 169 4.55 -2.33 -18.01
C ASP A 169 3.75 -2.96 -19.17
N GLN A 170 2.95 -4.00 -18.92
CA GLN A 170 2.23 -4.74 -19.96
C GLN A 170 0.92 -4.09 -20.40
N ASN A 171 0.73 -2.79 -20.16
CA ASN A 171 -0.53 -2.10 -20.47
C ASN A 171 -0.92 -2.22 -21.95
N ALA A 172 0.04 -2.12 -22.86
CA ALA A 172 -0.20 -2.25 -24.30
C ALA A 172 -0.69 -3.65 -24.68
N ASP A 173 -0.18 -4.70 -24.03
CA ASP A 173 -0.58 -6.09 -24.30
C ASP A 173 -2.08 -6.29 -24.00
N PHE A 174 -2.55 -5.75 -22.86
CA PHE A 174 -3.95 -5.86 -22.45
C PHE A 174 -4.87 -4.90 -23.22
N ASP A 175 -4.43 -3.67 -23.51
CA ASP A 175 -5.23 -2.72 -24.30
C ASP A 175 -5.42 -3.23 -25.74
N ASN A 176 -4.38 -3.78 -26.38
CA ASN A 176 -4.50 -4.37 -27.72
C ASN A 176 -5.36 -5.63 -27.76
N ALA A 177 -5.51 -6.32 -26.62
CA ALA A 177 -6.30 -7.54 -26.50
C ALA A 177 -7.75 -7.30 -26.04
N LYS A 178 -8.25 -6.05 -26.02
CA LYS A 178 -9.67 -5.77 -25.73
C LYS A 178 -10.57 -6.44 -26.77
N VAL A 179 -11.69 -7.00 -26.31
CA VAL A 179 -12.70 -7.62 -27.17
C VAL A 179 -14.00 -6.82 -27.09
N GLY A 180 -14.56 -6.47 -28.24
CA GLY A 180 -15.86 -5.81 -28.35
C GLY A 180 -15.88 -4.37 -27.82
N ALA A 181 -17.08 -3.93 -27.41
CA ALA A 181 -17.32 -2.59 -26.87
C ALA A 181 -17.11 -2.52 -25.35
N ARG A 182 -17.16 -1.29 -24.79
CA ARG A 182 -17.15 -1.05 -23.34
C ARG A 182 -18.34 -1.73 -22.69
N LEU A 183 -18.11 -2.43 -21.57
CA LEU A 183 -19.14 -3.19 -20.85
C LEU A 183 -19.90 -2.34 -19.83
N ASN A 184 -19.29 -1.34 -19.20
CA ASN A 184 -19.97 -0.40 -18.30
C ASN A 184 -20.51 0.79 -19.10
N ASP A 185 -21.54 0.56 -19.88
CA ASP A 185 -22.10 1.48 -20.88
C ASP A 185 -23.42 2.15 -20.46
N ALA A 186 -23.70 2.17 -19.16
CA ALA A 186 -24.83 2.91 -18.59
C ALA A 186 -24.80 4.40 -19.01
N THR A 187 -25.98 5.00 -19.18
CA THR A 187 -26.12 6.43 -19.51
C THR A 187 -25.61 7.34 -18.39
N SER A 188 -25.65 6.86 -17.15
CA SER A 188 -25.07 7.54 -16.00
C SER A 188 -23.55 7.56 -16.11
N THR A 189 -22.98 8.76 -16.14
CA THR A 189 -21.52 8.93 -16.23
C THR A 189 -20.80 8.59 -14.93
N ALA A 190 -21.52 8.51 -13.80
CA ALA A 190 -20.98 8.11 -12.50
C ALA A 190 -20.44 6.67 -12.48
N GLU A 191 -20.82 5.84 -13.45
CA GLU A 191 -20.34 4.46 -13.59
C GLU A 191 -19.30 4.30 -14.71
N ASN A 192 -18.94 5.37 -15.41
CA ASN A 192 -17.97 5.32 -16.50
C ASN A 192 -17.11 6.58 -16.63
N ASP A 193 -17.52 7.56 -17.41
CA ASP A 193 -16.70 8.69 -17.86
C ASP A 193 -16.41 9.72 -16.74
N ALA A 194 -17.19 9.68 -15.66
CA ALA A 194 -17.11 10.56 -14.49
C ALA A 194 -17.19 9.75 -13.18
N PHE A 195 -16.63 8.54 -13.16
CA PHE A 195 -16.63 7.66 -12.00
C PHE A 195 -15.93 8.29 -10.80
N PHE A 196 -16.53 8.15 -9.62
CA PHE A 196 -15.96 8.57 -8.35
C PHE A 196 -16.17 7.47 -7.30
N PHE A 197 -15.31 7.45 -6.28
CA PHE A 197 -15.41 6.48 -5.19
C PHE A 197 -16.39 6.99 -4.14
N ASP A 198 -17.60 6.44 -4.14
CA ASP A 198 -18.71 6.90 -3.29
C ASP A 198 -18.64 6.29 -1.87
N PRO A 199 -18.63 7.10 -0.79
CA PRO A 199 -18.69 6.62 0.59
C PRO A 199 -20.09 6.15 1.02
N ALA A 200 -21.12 6.33 0.19
CA ALA A 200 -22.48 5.94 0.52
C ALA A 200 -22.65 4.41 0.58
N GLU A 201 -23.43 3.97 1.56
CA GLU A 201 -23.88 2.57 1.61
C GLU A 201 -24.96 2.29 0.56
N TYR A 202 -25.08 1.03 0.19
CA TYR A 202 -26.16 0.57 -0.68
C TYR A 202 -27.35 0.08 0.14
N LYS A 203 -28.51 0.66 -0.13
CA LYS A 203 -29.79 0.31 0.50
C LYS A 203 -30.70 -0.41 -0.49
N THR A 204 -31.23 -1.56 -0.11
CA THR A 204 -32.29 -2.27 -0.84
C THR A 204 -33.46 -2.50 0.08
N THR A 205 -34.64 -2.01 -0.31
CA THR A 205 -35.88 -2.21 0.44
C THR A 205 -36.75 -3.22 -0.30
N VAL A 206 -37.13 -4.30 0.37
CA VAL A 206 -38.05 -5.31 -0.14
C VAL A 206 -39.31 -5.29 0.71
N ASN A 207 -40.47 -5.08 0.09
CA ASN A 207 -41.75 -5.21 0.78
C ASN A 207 -42.16 -6.68 0.74
N THR A 208 -42.08 -7.36 1.88
CA THR A 208 -42.61 -8.72 2.03
C THR A 208 -43.74 -8.64 3.04
N THR A 209 -44.97 -8.90 2.57
CA THR A 209 -46.19 -8.93 3.38
C THR A 209 -46.50 -7.63 4.16
N GLY A 210 -46.28 -6.46 3.55
CA GLY A 210 -46.65 -5.17 4.16
C GLY A 210 -45.64 -4.60 5.16
N THR A 211 -44.50 -5.27 5.37
CA THR A 211 -43.37 -4.73 6.14
C THR A 211 -42.18 -4.52 5.21
N ASP A 212 -41.58 -3.33 5.28
CA ASP A 212 -40.38 -3.00 4.53
C ASP A 212 -39.16 -3.62 5.23
N VAL A 213 -38.52 -4.58 4.56
CA VAL A 213 -37.24 -5.14 5.00
C VAL A 213 -36.14 -4.37 4.28
N VAL A 214 -35.31 -3.66 5.04
CA VAL A 214 -34.18 -2.88 4.53
C VAL A 214 -32.89 -3.66 4.71
N THR A 215 -32.24 -4.00 3.60
CA THR A 215 -30.89 -4.56 3.58
C THR A 215 -29.88 -3.46 3.25
N ARG A 216 -28.82 -3.37 4.04
CA ARG A 216 -27.73 -2.40 3.88
C ARG A 216 -26.42 -3.12 3.61
N VAL A 217 -25.64 -2.60 2.67
CA VAL A 217 -24.32 -3.13 2.31
C VAL A 217 -23.32 -1.98 2.32
N ALA A 218 -22.16 -2.22 2.92
CA ALA A 218 -21.07 -1.25 2.98
C ALA A 218 -20.67 -0.72 1.58
N PRO A 219 -20.01 0.45 1.51
CA PRO A 219 -19.62 1.07 0.25
C PRO A 219 -18.73 0.19 -0.62
N GLY A 220 -18.86 0.35 -1.93
CA GLY A 220 -18.08 -0.41 -2.91
C GLY A 220 -18.34 0.07 -4.33
N MET A 221 -17.46 -0.27 -5.26
CA MET A 221 -17.70 0.01 -6.67
C MET A 221 -18.80 -0.92 -7.17
N ARG A 222 -19.92 -0.34 -7.65
CA ARG A 222 -20.97 -1.07 -8.35
C ARG A 222 -21.15 -0.51 -9.76
N LEU A 223 -20.95 -1.37 -10.75
CA LEU A 223 -21.08 -1.02 -12.16
C LEU A 223 -22.16 -1.89 -12.81
N ASN A 224 -23.14 -1.25 -13.43
CA ASN A 224 -24.08 -1.91 -14.32
C ASN A 224 -23.34 -2.25 -15.62
N LEU A 225 -23.35 -3.53 -15.98
CA LEU A 225 -22.71 -4.03 -17.19
C LEU A 225 -23.73 -4.35 -18.27
N ASN A 226 -23.30 -4.28 -19.53
CA ASN A 226 -24.11 -4.51 -20.71
C ASN A 226 -24.81 -5.88 -20.66
N THR A 227 -26.13 -5.88 -20.50
CA THR A 227 -26.93 -7.09 -20.34
C THR A 227 -26.94 -7.96 -21.60
N SER A 228 -26.96 -7.36 -22.79
CA SER A 228 -26.93 -8.08 -24.08
C SER A 228 -25.64 -8.89 -24.26
N PHE A 229 -24.50 -8.34 -23.86
CA PHE A 229 -23.21 -9.01 -23.86
C PHE A 229 -23.27 -10.26 -22.98
N PHE A 230 -23.71 -10.13 -21.72
CA PHE A 230 -23.77 -11.27 -20.79
C PHE A 230 -24.86 -12.27 -21.15
N LYS A 231 -25.95 -11.86 -21.80
CA LYS A 231 -26.93 -12.79 -22.37
C LYS A 231 -26.25 -13.71 -23.37
N THR A 232 -25.50 -13.14 -24.31
CA THR A 232 -24.81 -13.90 -25.35
C THR A 232 -23.66 -14.73 -24.75
N LYS A 233 -22.86 -14.11 -23.88
CA LYS A 233 -21.62 -14.68 -23.35
C LYS A 233 -21.86 -15.74 -22.28
N ILE A 234 -22.94 -15.65 -21.52
CA ILE A 234 -23.19 -16.57 -20.39
C ILE A 234 -24.42 -17.42 -20.65
N ILE A 235 -25.58 -16.79 -20.85
CA ILE A 235 -26.86 -17.50 -20.95
C ILE A 235 -26.92 -18.35 -22.21
N ASP A 236 -26.72 -17.74 -23.39
CA ASP A 236 -26.83 -18.43 -24.68
C ASP A 236 -25.67 -19.42 -24.90
N ALA A 237 -24.51 -19.14 -24.30
CA ALA A 237 -23.32 -19.98 -24.41
C ALA A 237 -23.41 -21.28 -23.56
N ALA A 238 -24.28 -21.33 -22.55
CA ALA A 238 -24.42 -22.47 -21.65
C ALA A 238 -24.75 -23.76 -22.40
N ALA A 239 -25.70 -23.71 -23.34
CA ALA A 239 -26.12 -24.86 -24.15
C ALA A 239 -24.99 -25.43 -25.04
N SER A 240 -24.00 -24.61 -25.38
CA SER A 240 -22.82 -25.02 -26.17
C SER A 240 -21.66 -25.53 -25.32
N GLY A 241 -21.89 -25.79 -24.03
CA GLY A 241 -20.91 -26.37 -23.11
C GLY A 241 -19.80 -25.41 -22.68
N LYS A 242 -19.91 -24.10 -22.94
CA LYS A 242 -18.86 -23.11 -22.59
C LYS A 242 -18.69 -22.90 -21.09
N LEU A 243 -19.68 -23.31 -20.30
CA LEU A 243 -19.71 -23.19 -18.84
C LEU A 243 -19.48 -24.56 -18.17
N ALA A 244 -19.19 -25.62 -18.94
CA ALA A 244 -19.16 -27.00 -18.46
C ALA A 244 -18.03 -27.27 -17.45
N THR A 245 -16.83 -26.73 -17.69
CA THR A 245 -15.67 -26.88 -16.81
C THR A 245 -14.93 -25.56 -16.67
N ALA A 246 -14.13 -25.44 -15.61
CA ALA A 246 -13.31 -24.25 -15.37
C ALA A 246 -12.36 -23.94 -16.54
N ASP A 247 -11.69 -24.95 -17.11
CA ASP A 247 -10.75 -24.78 -18.23
C ASP A 247 -11.43 -24.32 -19.51
N VAL A 248 -12.61 -24.89 -19.82
CA VAL A 248 -13.38 -24.47 -21.00
C VAL A 248 -13.84 -23.02 -20.83
N PHE A 249 -14.34 -22.67 -19.65
CA PHE A 249 -14.80 -21.31 -19.36
C PHE A 249 -13.64 -20.30 -19.39
N LYS A 250 -12.52 -20.59 -18.72
CA LYS A 250 -11.32 -19.74 -18.67
C LYS A 250 -10.75 -19.47 -20.06
N ASN A 251 -10.83 -20.43 -20.98
CA ASN A 251 -10.41 -20.24 -22.37
C ASN A 251 -11.40 -19.41 -23.19
N TYR A 252 -12.70 -19.53 -22.91
CA TYR A 252 -13.79 -18.87 -23.62
C TYR A 252 -14.04 -17.43 -23.18
N PHE A 253 -14.05 -17.18 -21.87
CA PHE A 253 -14.15 -15.84 -21.27
C PHE A 253 -12.92 -15.60 -20.41
N ARG A 254 -11.88 -15.03 -21.03
CA ARG A 254 -10.52 -14.97 -20.46
C ARG A 254 -10.36 -13.93 -19.36
N GLY A 255 -11.29 -13.00 -19.22
CA GLY A 255 -11.27 -12.05 -18.12
C GLY A 255 -11.87 -10.69 -18.43
N LEU A 256 -11.65 -9.76 -17.52
CA LEU A 256 -11.96 -8.34 -17.66
C LEU A 256 -10.69 -7.50 -17.64
N PHE A 257 -10.71 -6.41 -18.42
CA PHE A 257 -9.71 -5.36 -18.39
C PHE A 257 -10.35 -4.04 -17.94
N PHE A 258 -9.87 -3.51 -16.83
CA PHE A 258 -10.26 -2.25 -16.23
C PHE A 258 -9.27 -1.18 -16.69
N LYS A 259 -9.70 -0.38 -17.66
CA LYS A 259 -8.95 0.75 -18.19
C LYS A 259 -9.37 2.03 -17.48
N VAL A 260 -8.38 2.77 -17.01
CA VAL A 260 -8.52 4.05 -16.33
C VAL A 260 -7.86 5.14 -17.17
N GLU A 261 -8.54 6.26 -17.27
CA GLU A 261 -8.06 7.50 -17.86
C GLU A 261 -8.48 8.69 -16.97
N LYS A 262 -7.86 9.86 -17.15
CA LYS A 262 -8.33 11.08 -16.48
C LYS A 262 -9.73 11.46 -16.97
N SER A 263 -10.60 11.90 -16.07
CA SER A 263 -11.94 12.41 -16.41
C SER A 263 -11.86 13.91 -16.73
N GLY A 264 -11.56 14.24 -17.99
CA GLY A 264 -11.45 15.64 -18.42
C GLY A 264 -10.43 16.43 -17.59
N SER A 265 -10.88 17.53 -16.99
CA SER A 265 -10.09 18.39 -16.10
C SER A 265 -10.32 18.13 -14.60
N SER A 266 -11.12 17.12 -14.24
CA SER A 266 -11.38 16.79 -12.83
C SER A 266 -10.10 16.36 -12.11
N PRO A 267 -9.98 16.63 -10.79
CA PRO A 267 -8.91 16.07 -9.99
C PRO A 267 -8.89 14.54 -10.09
N SER A 268 -7.70 13.97 -10.09
CA SER A 268 -7.52 12.51 -10.17
C SER A 268 -7.76 11.84 -8.81
N ALA A 269 -8.17 10.58 -8.82
CA ALA A 269 -8.20 9.72 -7.64
C ALA A 269 -7.67 8.32 -7.95
N MET A 270 -7.02 7.71 -6.97
CA MET A 270 -6.59 6.32 -6.98
C MET A 270 -7.05 5.61 -5.73
N ALA A 271 -7.66 4.43 -5.88
CA ALA A 271 -8.03 3.58 -4.77
C ALA A 271 -7.19 2.30 -4.77
N MET A 272 -6.90 1.81 -3.57
CA MET A 272 -6.34 0.49 -3.36
C MET A 272 -7.49 -0.50 -3.09
N MET A 273 -7.62 -1.52 -3.93
CA MET A 273 -8.79 -2.39 -3.96
C MET A 273 -8.43 -3.87 -3.83
N ASP A 274 -9.29 -4.61 -3.14
CA ASP A 274 -9.25 -6.07 -3.08
C ASP A 274 -10.19 -6.66 -4.15
N PHE A 275 -9.66 -6.82 -5.37
CA PHE A 275 -10.42 -7.39 -6.48
C PHE A 275 -10.78 -8.86 -6.25
N LYS A 276 -10.13 -9.60 -5.33
CA LYS A 276 -10.48 -11.00 -5.04
C LYS A 276 -11.86 -11.12 -4.39
N LYS A 277 -12.33 -10.05 -3.73
CA LYS A 277 -13.70 -9.93 -3.18
C LYS A 277 -14.72 -9.45 -4.22
N GLY A 278 -14.27 -9.16 -5.44
CA GLY A 278 -15.11 -8.69 -6.53
C GLY A 278 -15.93 -9.82 -7.17
N LYS A 279 -17.19 -9.53 -7.48
CA LYS A 279 -18.12 -10.46 -8.13
C LYS A 279 -19.02 -9.78 -9.15
N ILE A 280 -19.36 -10.51 -10.20
CA ILE A 280 -20.37 -10.12 -11.20
C ILE A 280 -21.61 -10.96 -10.91
N THR A 281 -22.71 -10.30 -10.57
CA THR A 281 -23.99 -10.96 -10.34
C THR A 281 -24.88 -10.75 -11.56
N ILE A 282 -25.21 -11.84 -12.24
CA ILE A 282 -26.14 -11.87 -13.37
C ILE A 282 -27.48 -12.35 -12.84
N THR A 283 -28.44 -11.44 -12.72
CA THR A 283 -29.82 -11.74 -12.33
C THR A 283 -30.66 -11.87 -13.57
N TYR A 284 -31.38 -12.98 -13.70
CA TYR A 284 -32.22 -13.26 -14.84
C TYR A 284 -33.50 -13.97 -14.41
N LYS A 285 -34.53 -13.92 -15.26
CA LYS A 285 -35.77 -14.65 -15.07
C LYS A 285 -35.86 -15.76 -16.09
N GLU A 286 -36.44 -16.89 -15.70
CA GLU A 286 -36.77 -18.01 -16.59
C GLU A 286 -38.17 -18.55 -16.24
N ASP A 287 -38.75 -19.32 -17.16
CA ASP A 287 -40.04 -19.97 -16.92
C ASP A 287 -39.84 -21.18 -15.99
N THR A 288 -40.79 -21.40 -15.08
CA THR A 288 -40.77 -22.55 -14.16
C THR A 288 -40.74 -23.89 -14.89
N SER A 289 -41.39 -23.99 -16.06
CA SER A 289 -41.35 -25.18 -16.91
C SER A 289 -41.70 -24.86 -18.37
N LEU A 290 -41.74 -25.88 -19.24
CA LEU A 290 -42.22 -25.72 -20.63
C LEU A 290 -43.72 -25.42 -20.72
N THR A 291 -44.49 -25.75 -19.68
CA THR A 291 -45.96 -25.66 -19.66
C THR A 291 -46.49 -24.59 -18.71
N ASP A 292 -45.63 -24.01 -17.88
CA ASP A 292 -45.95 -22.95 -16.92
C ASP A 292 -45.04 -21.75 -17.18
N ALA A 293 -45.64 -20.66 -17.65
CA ALA A 293 -44.97 -19.42 -17.99
C ALA A 293 -44.73 -18.51 -16.76
N THR A 294 -44.93 -19.03 -15.54
CA THR A 294 -44.59 -18.31 -14.31
C THR A 294 -43.08 -18.01 -14.30
N ARG A 295 -42.74 -16.73 -14.15
CA ARG A 295 -41.36 -16.24 -14.20
C ARG A 295 -40.72 -16.34 -12.82
N VAL A 296 -39.64 -17.11 -12.70
CA VAL A 296 -38.82 -17.20 -11.49
C VAL A 296 -37.48 -16.50 -11.68
N GLU A 297 -37.05 -15.78 -10.64
CA GLU A 297 -35.74 -15.12 -10.62
C GLU A 297 -34.64 -16.10 -10.22
N LYS A 298 -33.53 -16.05 -10.95
CA LYS A 298 -32.32 -16.83 -10.71
C LYS A 298 -31.08 -15.96 -10.87
N THR A 299 -29.97 -16.44 -10.32
CA THR A 299 -28.68 -15.74 -10.34
C THR A 299 -27.55 -16.65 -10.80
N ILE A 300 -26.67 -16.11 -11.65
CA ILE A 300 -25.36 -16.69 -11.93
C ILE A 300 -24.31 -15.70 -11.42
N VAL A 301 -23.36 -16.20 -10.62
CA VAL A 301 -22.27 -15.39 -10.06
C VAL A 301 -20.96 -15.75 -10.75
N LEU A 302 -20.23 -14.72 -11.18
CA LEU A 302 -18.86 -14.84 -11.65
C LEU A 302 -17.91 -14.16 -10.66
N ASN A 303 -16.85 -14.85 -10.28
CA ASN A 303 -15.83 -14.35 -9.37
C ASN A 303 -14.61 -13.86 -10.13
N LEU A 304 -13.96 -12.79 -9.64
CA LEU A 304 -12.69 -12.29 -10.17
C LEU A 304 -11.50 -13.08 -9.59
N LEU A 305 -11.59 -14.41 -9.67
CA LEU A 305 -10.56 -15.34 -9.22
C LEU A 305 -9.79 -15.89 -10.44
N GLY A 306 -8.51 -16.18 -10.22
CA GLY A 306 -7.57 -16.60 -11.24
C GLY A 306 -6.36 -15.67 -11.26
N ASN A 307 -5.64 -15.64 -12.39
CA ASN A 307 -4.52 -14.72 -12.54
C ASN A 307 -5.01 -13.29 -12.71
N THR A 308 -4.37 -12.37 -12.01
CA THR A 308 -4.62 -10.94 -12.08
C THR A 308 -3.32 -10.19 -12.24
N VAL A 309 -3.36 -8.96 -12.74
CA VAL A 309 -2.19 -8.09 -12.86
C VAL A 309 -2.59 -6.64 -12.68
N ASN A 310 -1.79 -5.91 -11.89
CA ASN A 310 -1.90 -4.47 -11.78
C ASN A 310 -0.90 -3.80 -12.73
N LEU A 311 -1.40 -3.03 -13.68
CA LEU A 311 -0.61 -2.39 -14.73
C LEU A 311 -0.42 -0.93 -14.35
N LEU A 312 0.83 -0.47 -14.31
CA LEU A 312 1.18 0.86 -13.84
C LEU A 312 1.89 1.62 -14.96
N ASN A 313 1.34 2.78 -15.33
CA ASN A 313 1.97 3.68 -16.27
C ASN A 313 2.43 4.95 -15.55
N GLN A 314 3.69 5.34 -15.77
CA GLN A 314 4.28 6.53 -15.17
C GLN A 314 4.43 7.63 -16.23
N THR A 315 3.90 8.81 -15.96
CA THR A 315 4.04 10.00 -16.81
C THR A 315 4.37 11.23 -15.97
N ASN A 316 4.80 12.32 -16.61
CA ASN A 316 5.12 13.58 -15.93
C ASN A 316 6.12 13.42 -14.77
N THR A 317 7.10 12.52 -14.91
CA THR A 317 8.08 12.22 -13.88
C THR A 317 8.81 13.50 -13.45
N ASN A 318 8.82 13.77 -12.15
CA ASN A 318 9.52 14.92 -11.58
C ASN A 318 11.03 14.85 -11.92
N ALA A 319 11.62 15.97 -12.37
CA ALA A 319 13.01 16.02 -12.79
C ALA A 319 14.00 15.69 -11.66
N ALA A 320 13.76 16.16 -10.43
CA ALA A 320 14.63 15.86 -9.29
C ALA A 320 14.62 14.35 -8.99
N TYR A 321 13.45 13.73 -9.05
CA TYR A 321 13.28 12.29 -8.89
C TYR A 321 13.99 11.49 -10.01
N ALA A 322 13.78 11.87 -11.27
CA ALA A 322 14.40 11.22 -12.42
C ALA A 322 15.94 11.28 -12.35
N ASN A 323 16.49 12.45 -12.02
CA ASN A 323 17.94 12.65 -11.91
C ASN A 323 18.55 11.81 -10.79
N ALA A 324 17.96 11.84 -9.60
CA ALA A 324 18.43 11.10 -8.43
C ALA A 324 18.44 9.58 -8.67
N THR A 325 17.48 9.05 -9.43
CA THR A 325 17.36 7.60 -9.68
C THR A 325 18.16 7.10 -10.88
N THR A 326 18.61 7.99 -11.77
CA THR A 326 19.40 7.62 -12.96
C THR A 326 20.90 7.60 -12.67
N ALA A 327 21.38 8.56 -11.88
CA ALA A 327 22.80 8.71 -11.55
C ALA A 327 23.02 8.88 -10.03
N PRO A 328 22.73 7.83 -9.22
CA PRO A 328 22.92 7.89 -7.78
C PRO A 328 24.42 8.02 -7.42
N ASN A 329 24.75 8.83 -6.42
CA ASN A 329 26.11 8.89 -5.88
C ASN A 329 26.34 7.72 -4.91
N THR A 330 26.88 6.63 -5.42
CA THR A 330 27.16 5.43 -4.62
C THR A 330 28.44 5.52 -3.78
N THR A 331 29.22 6.60 -3.90
CA THR A 331 30.49 6.77 -3.18
C THR A 331 30.28 7.54 -1.89
N ASP A 332 29.65 8.73 -1.97
CA ASP A 332 29.42 9.60 -0.82
C ASP A 332 27.96 9.56 -0.33
N GLY A 333 27.07 8.91 -1.09
CA GLY A 333 25.63 8.94 -0.88
C GLY A 333 24.95 10.14 -1.54
N ASP A 334 23.64 10.04 -1.65
CA ASP A 334 22.74 11.10 -2.11
C ASP A 334 22.26 11.96 -0.93
N GLU A 335 21.96 13.23 -1.20
CA GLU A 335 21.38 14.16 -0.20
C GLU A 335 19.90 13.86 0.07
N LYS A 336 19.20 13.33 -0.93
CA LYS A 336 17.78 13.00 -0.88
C LYS A 336 17.55 11.57 -1.37
N LEU A 337 16.77 10.82 -0.60
CA LEU A 337 16.36 9.46 -0.89
C LEU A 337 14.88 9.46 -1.27
N PHE A 338 14.60 9.02 -2.48
CA PHE A 338 13.27 8.98 -3.08
C PHE A 338 12.72 7.56 -2.99
N LEU A 339 11.87 7.30 -2.00
CA LEU A 339 11.16 6.03 -1.89
C LEU A 339 9.84 6.13 -2.64
N LYS A 340 9.59 5.24 -3.59
CA LYS A 340 8.33 5.17 -4.33
C LYS A 340 7.93 3.72 -4.56
N GLY A 341 6.71 3.35 -4.17
CA GLY A 341 6.19 2.02 -4.42
C GLY A 341 5.78 1.77 -5.88
N GLY A 342 5.36 0.54 -6.17
CA GLY A 342 5.12 0.05 -7.52
C GLY A 342 6.39 0.01 -8.39
N GLU A 343 6.26 0.37 -9.66
CA GLU A 343 7.39 0.67 -10.56
C GLU A 343 7.96 2.06 -10.19
N GLY A 344 8.76 2.09 -9.14
CA GLY A 344 9.25 3.31 -8.49
C GLY A 344 10.74 3.25 -8.16
N SER A 345 11.07 3.29 -6.88
CA SER A 345 12.46 3.34 -6.40
C SER A 345 12.57 2.98 -4.92
N LEU A 346 13.76 2.52 -4.54
CA LEU A 346 14.16 2.23 -3.18
C LEU A 346 15.46 2.97 -2.84
N ALA A 347 15.84 2.98 -1.57
CA ALA A 347 17.17 3.43 -1.15
C ALA A 347 18.02 2.24 -0.70
N ILE A 348 19.31 2.27 -1.04
CA ILE A 348 20.32 1.33 -0.55
C ILE A 348 21.13 2.05 0.53
N LEU A 349 21.42 1.32 1.60
CA LEU A 349 22.11 1.80 2.79
C LEU A 349 23.34 0.92 3.03
N GLU A 350 24.50 1.55 3.15
CA GLU A 350 25.76 0.90 3.49
C GLU A 350 26.24 1.46 4.83
N LEU A 351 26.40 0.55 5.80
CA LEU A 351 26.80 0.87 7.17
C LEU A 351 28.27 0.57 7.38
N PHE A 352 28.90 1.25 8.33
CA PHE A 352 30.27 1.00 8.83
C PHE A 352 31.44 1.32 7.88
N GLY A 353 31.15 1.72 6.65
CA GLY A 353 32.17 2.19 5.70
C GLY A 353 33.04 1.07 5.12
N LYS A 354 34.28 1.42 4.79
CA LYS A 354 35.22 0.55 4.07
C LYS A 354 36.03 -0.32 5.03
N ASP A 355 36.57 -1.41 4.50
CA ASP A 355 37.58 -2.28 5.09
C ASP A 355 38.93 -1.90 4.47
N LEU A 356 39.74 -1.15 5.22
CA LEU A 356 41.05 -0.67 4.79
C LEU A 356 42.18 -1.21 5.66
N TYR A 357 41.86 -1.70 6.85
CA TYR A 357 42.82 -2.12 7.88
C TYR A 357 42.50 -3.52 8.41
N GLY A 358 43.39 -4.04 9.27
CA GLY A 358 43.20 -5.33 9.92
C GLY A 358 42.29 -5.25 11.15
N VAL A 359 42.39 -6.26 12.01
CA VAL A 359 41.50 -6.53 13.15
C VAL A 359 41.36 -5.43 14.22
N ASP A 360 42.14 -4.35 14.15
CA ASP A 360 42.01 -3.18 15.03
C ASP A 360 41.31 -1.97 14.37
N GLY A 361 41.03 -2.05 13.07
CA GLY A 361 40.44 -1.00 12.26
C GLY A 361 41.31 0.25 12.08
N LEU A 362 42.64 0.14 12.30
CA LEU A 362 43.61 1.24 12.23
C LEU A 362 44.94 0.85 11.56
N THR A 363 45.37 -0.39 11.68
CA THR A 363 46.67 -0.89 11.19
C THR A 363 46.54 -2.25 10.51
N GLY A 364 47.56 -2.65 9.76
CA GLY A 364 47.54 -3.93 9.03
C GLY A 364 46.79 -3.87 7.70
N SER A 365 46.46 -5.05 7.16
CA SER A 365 45.80 -5.20 5.86
C SER A 365 44.33 -5.59 6.02
N PRO A 366 43.45 -5.23 5.05
CA PRO A 366 42.03 -5.56 5.05
C PRO A 366 41.74 -7.02 5.40
N ASN A 367 40.75 -7.26 6.26
CA ASN A 367 40.42 -8.59 6.80
C ASN A 367 39.03 -9.10 6.41
N GLY A 368 38.29 -8.36 5.58
CA GLY A 368 36.92 -8.64 5.18
C GLY A 368 35.84 -8.03 6.10
N VAL A 369 36.22 -7.25 7.11
CA VAL A 369 35.33 -6.59 8.08
C VAL A 369 35.53 -5.09 7.98
N ALA A 370 34.43 -4.31 7.99
CA ALA A 370 34.55 -2.85 7.96
C ALA A 370 35.31 -2.35 9.21
N ASP A 371 36.24 -1.40 9.02
CA ASP A 371 37.16 -0.94 10.06
C ASP A 371 36.42 -0.46 11.32
N GLU A 372 35.24 0.14 11.13
CA GLU A 372 34.42 0.62 12.23
C GLU A 372 33.86 -0.51 13.10
N ILE A 373 33.49 -1.65 12.52
CA ILE A 373 33.07 -2.84 13.26
C ILE A 373 34.24 -3.37 14.07
N ASP A 374 35.44 -3.41 13.49
CA ASP A 374 36.64 -3.88 14.19
C ASP A 374 37.02 -2.98 15.34
N ARG A 375 36.91 -1.65 15.19
CA ARG A 375 37.07 -0.71 16.32
C ARG A 375 36.05 -0.97 17.43
N ILE A 376 34.78 -1.18 17.08
CA ILE A 376 33.72 -1.48 18.05
C ILE A 376 34.01 -2.79 18.80
N ARG A 377 34.41 -3.84 18.08
CA ARG A 377 34.80 -5.14 18.65
C ARG A 377 36.03 -5.02 19.55
N LYS A 378 37.06 -4.30 19.10
CA LYS A 378 38.31 -4.08 19.84
C LYS A 378 38.08 -3.35 21.15
N ASN A 379 37.19 -2.37 21.16
CA ASN A 379 36.80 -1.63 22.36
C ASN A 379 35.80 -2.40 23.24
N GLY A 380 35.34 -3.57 22.82
CA GLY A 380 34.44 -4.44 23.58
C GLY A 380 33.06 -3.83 23.88
N TRP A 381 32.57 -2.92 23.02
CA TRP A 381 31.31 -2.23 23.26
C TRP A 381 30.12 -3.21 23.30
N LEU A 382 29.30 -3.10 24.33
CA LEU A 382 28.05 -3.84 24.45
C LEU A 382 26.89 -2.97 23.93
N ILE A 383 26.30 -3.36 22.81
CA ILE A 383 25.23 -2.60 22.17
C ILE A 383 23.93 -2.77 22.94
N ASN A 384 23.38 -1.68 23.47
CA ASN A 384 22.10 -1.64 24.18
C ASN A 384 20.94 -1.37 23.22
N GLU A 385 21.10 -0.39 22.33
CA GLU A 385 20.12 -0.06 21.30
C GLU A 385 20.85 0.46 20.05
N ALA A 386 20.33 0.13 18.87
CA ALA A 386 20.78 0.73 17.62
C ALA A 386 19.58 1.04 16.72
N ASN A 387 19.56 2.24 16.14
CA ASN A 387 18.46 2.77 15.33
C ASN A 387 18.94 3.51 14.09
N LEU A 388 18.13 3.45 13.04
CA LEU A 388 18.19 4.36 11.91
C LEU A 388 16.99 5.31 12.01
N VAL A 389 17.25 6.61 12.03
CA VAL A 389 16.23 7.66 12.04
C VAL A 389 16.28 8.39 10.71
N PHE A 390 15.17 8.36 9.99
CA PHE A 390 15.00 8.99 8.68
C PHE A 390 14.13 10.23 8.84
N HIS A 391 14.63 11.38 8.39
CA HIS A 391 13.89 12.63 8.41
C HIS A 391 13.20 12.86 7.08
N VAL A 392 11.92 13.22 7.12
CA VAL A 392 11.12 13.52 5.93
C VAL A 392 11.45 14.93 5.43
N ASP A 393 11.64 15.08 4.12
CA ASP A 393 11.68 16.40 3.48
C ASP A 393 10.24 16.92 3.30
N ALA A 394 9.66 17.43 4.40
CA ALA A 394 8.28 17.89 4.44
C ALA A 394 7.98 18.98 3.39
N ALA A 395 8.97 19.83 3.07
CA ALA A 395 8.84 20.87 2.05
C ALA A 395 8.70 20.28 0.64
N ALA A 396 9.47 19.23 0.32
CA ALA A 396 9.35 18.53 -0.95
C ALA A 396 8.10 17.64 -1.03
N MET A 397 7.53 17.26 0.11
CA MET A 397 6.34 16.42 0.21
C MET A 397 5.01 17.21 0.32
N VAL A 398 5.05 18.54 0.19
CA VAL A 398 3.84 19.39 0.23
C VAL A 398 2.78 18.88 -0.75
N ASN A 399 1.51 18.90 -0.33
CA ASN A 399 0.34 18.42 -1.10
C ASN A 399 0.43 16.96 -1.57
N SER A 400 1.27 16.14 -0.94
CA SER A 400 1.38 14.71 -1.23
C SER A 400 0.94 13.87 -0.04
N PHE A 401 0.25 12.76 -0.31
CA PHE A 401 0.04 11.71 0.68
C PHE A 401 1.38 11.06 1.04
N GLU A 402 1.50 10.66 2.31
CA GLU A 402 2.71 10.04 2.85
C GLU A 402 2.44 8.58 3.21
N PRO A 403 3.35 7.66 2.87
CA PRO A 403 3.23 6.27 3.27
C PRO A 403 3.23 6.18 4.79
N ASN A 404 2.33 5.38 5.35
CA ASN A 404 2.25 5.20 6.80
C ASN A 404 3.50 4.50 7.37
N ARG A 405 4.24 3.77 6.51
CA ARG A 405 5.35 2.93 6.93
C ARG A 405 6.43 2.74 5.87
N ILE A 406 7.69 2.71 6.32
CA ILE A 406 8.85 2.22 5.56
C ILE A 406 9.32 0.87 6.11
N TYR A 407 9.96 0.08 5.25
CA TYR A 407 10.44 -1.27 5.56
C TYR A 407 11.92 -1.40 5.17
N LEU A 408 12.72 -1.81 6.15
CA LEU A 408 14.15 -2.06 6.01
C LEU A 408 14.41 -3.56 5.93
N TYR A 409 15.18 -3.99 4.94
CA TYR A 409 15.46 -5.41 4.70
C TYR A 409 16.91 -5.65 4.29
N ASP A 410 17.36 -6.90 4.37
CA ASP A 410 18.66 -7.35 3.87
C ASP A 410 18.61 -7.33 2.34
N TYR A 411 19.29 -6.35 1.73
CA TYR A 411 19.26 -6.13 0.29
C TYR A 411 19.95 -7.26 -0.46
N ASN A 412 21.07 -7.76 0.06
CA ASN A 412 21.85 -8.81 -0.57
C ASN A 412 21.08 -10.14 -0.63
N ASN A 413 20.39 -10.49 0.46
CA ASN A 413 19.72 -11.77 0.61
C ASN A 413 18.19 -11.70 0.41
N HIS A 414 17.63 -10.52 0.17
CA HIS A 414 16.22 -10.26 -0.08
C HIS A 414 15.26 -10.82 0.98
N ARG A 415 15.62 -10.63 2.25
CA ARG A 415 14.85 -11.12 3.41
C ARG A 415 14.75 -10.05 4.50
N PRO A 416 13.75 -10.13 5.38
CA PRO A 416 13.72 -9.29 6.58
C PRO A 416 15.00 -9.43 7.42
N ILE A 417 15.39 -8.34 8.09
CA ILE A 417 16.53 -8.36 9.03
C ILE A 417 16.14 -9.01 10.36
N VAL A 418 17.11 -9.32 11.21
CA VAL A 418 16.89 -10.04 12.48
C VAL A 418 15.87 -9.33 13.38
N ASP A 419 15.94 -8.00 13.47
CA ASP A 419 15.02 -7.20 14.30
C ASP A 419 13.55 -7.35 13.89
N TYR A 420 13.27 -7.59 12.61
CA TYR A 420 11.90 -7.84 12.13
C TYR A 420 11.33 -9.14 12.71
N TYR A 421 12.15 -10.21 12.78
CA TYR A 421 11.71 -11.52 13.25
C TYR A 421 11.53 -11.56 14.77
N ASN A 422 12.37 -10.81 15.49
CA ASN A 422 12.30 -10.74 16.95
C ASN A 422 11.12 -9.91 17.46
N ASP A 423 10.47 -9.14 16.59
CA ASP A 423 9.31 -8.34 16.95
C ASP A 423 7.99 -9.10 16.76
N GLY A 424 7.43 -9.56 17.87
CA GLY A 424 6.09 -10.17 17.94
C GLY A 424 4.98 -9.22 18.39
N THR A 425 5.22 -7.91 18.45
CA THR A 425 4.20 -6.95 18.90
C THR A 425 3.05 -6.83 17.91
N THR A 426 1.84 -6.69 18.44
CA THR A 426 0.61 -6.47 17.67
C THR A 426 0.04 -5.09 18.01
N GLY A 427 -0.40 -4.34 17.01
CA GLY A 427 -1.04 -3.05 17.13
C GLY A 427 -2.57 -3.16 17.13
N THR A 428 -3.24 -2.00 17.11
CA THR A 428 -4.71 -1.92 17.01
C THR A 428 -5.24 -2.33 15.64
N THR A 429 -4.39 -2.29 14.61
CA THR A 429 -4.65 -2.77 13.26
C THR A 429 -3.41 -3.48 12.76
N THR A 430 -3.57 -4.40 11.82
CA THR A 430 -2.45 -5.17 11.24
C THR A 430 -1.39 -4.27 10.59
N LYS A 431 -1.78 -3.08 10.09
CA LYS A 431 -0.84 -2.07 9.57
C LYS A 431 0.12 -1.50 10.64
N LYS A 432 -0.23 -1.61 11.93
CA LYS A 432 0.54 -1.11 13.09
C LYS A 432 1.27 -2.22 13.87
N ASP A 433 1.18 -3.48 13.43
CA ASP A 433 1.92 -4.59 14.03
C ASP A 433 3.44 -4.38 13.90
N LYS A 434 4.24 -5.14 14.64
CA LYS A 434 5.70 -5.00 14.66
C LYS A 434 6.15 -3.56 15.00
N SER A 435 5.56 -3.00 16.05
CA SER A 435 5.81 -1.63 16.50
C SER A 435 7.23 -1.39 17.01
N VAL A 436 7.92 -2.43 17.51
CA VAL A 436 9.28 -2.36 18.06
C VAL A 436 10.34 -2.32 16.96
N PHE A 437 10.14 -3.07 15.88
CA PHE A 437 10.91 -2.98 14.64
C PHE A 437 10.75 -1.59 14.02
N GLY A 438 9.53 -1.05 14.11
CA GLY A 438 9.22 0.33 13.77
C GLY A 438 9.02 0.56 12.27
N GLY A 439 9.55 1.66 11.77
CA GLY A 439 9.34 2.15 10.41
C GLY A 439 8.01 2.87 10.21
N LEU A 440 7.22 3.07 11.27
CA LEU A 440 5.98 3.86 11.23
C LEU A 440 6.31 5.35 11.17
N ILE A 441 5.48 6.10 10.44
CA ILE A 441 5.61 7.55 10.34
C ILE A 441 5.26 8.22 11.66
N VAL A 442 6.10 9.17 12.10
CA VAL A 442 5.78 10.13 13.15
C VAL A 442 5.34 11.43 12.47
N LYS A 443 4.17 11.94 12.85
CA LYS A 443 3.60 13.17 12.29
C LYS A 443 3.56 14.29 13.33
N GLU A 444 3.47 15.53 12.85
CA GLU A 444 3.15 16.68 13.69
C GLU A 444 1.82 16.47 14.43
N ALA A 445 1.75 16.89 15.70
CA ALA A 445 0.59 16.74 16.55
C ALA A 445 -0.49 17.80 16.27
N VAL A 446 -0.88 17.95 15.00
CA VAL A 446 -1.93 18.85 14.51
C VAL A 446 -2.81 18.12 13.52
N THR A 447 -4.07 18.57 13.35
CA THR A 447 -4.97 18.00 12.34
C THR A 447 -4.36 18.14 10.95
N GLY A 448 -4.16 17.02 10.25
CA GLY A 448 -3.48 17.01 8.95
C GLY A 448 -1.96 17.22 9.01
N GLY A 449 -1.34 17.04 10.18
CA GLY A 449 0.09 17.20 10.40
C GLY A 449 0.96 16.38 9.45
N ARG A 450 2.09 16.95 9.06
CA ARG A 450 3.03 16.33 8.10
C ARG A 450 3.92 15.30 8.76
N GLY A 451 4.43 14.37 7.96
CA GLY A 451 5.48 13.45 8.35
C GLY A 451 6.75 14.18 8.78
N LEU A 452 7.27 13.80 9.94
CA LEU A 452 8.52 14.31 10.49
C LEU A 452 9.63 13.29 10.31
N THR A 453 9.41 12.08 10.83
CA THR A 453 10.43 11.04 10.85
C THR A 453 9.87 9.64 10.69
N TYR A 454 10.75 8.71 10.35
CA TYR A 454 10.57 7.27 10.54
C TYR A 454 11.75 6.75 11.35
N LYS A 455 11.51 5.83 12.29
CA LYS A 455 12.57 5.19 13.09
C LYS A 455 12.52 3.68 12.90
N VAL A 456 13.62 3.06 12.50
CA VAL A 456 13.74 1.60 12.38
C VAL A 456 14.79 1.10 13.36
N ARG A 457 14.44 0.10 14.17
CA ARG A 457 15.34 -0.55 15.11
C ARG A 457 16.16 -1.63 14.40
N VAL A 458 17.48 -1.58 14.57
CA VAL A 458 18.47 -2.53 13.98
C VAL A 458 19.37 -3.16 15.05
N THR A 459 18.91 -3.17 16.30
CA THR A 459 19.73 -3.52 17.47
C THR A 459 20.29 -4.93 17.39
N ASN A 460 19.45 -5.91 17.07
CA ASN A 460 19.87 -7.31 17.02
C ASN A 460 20.71 -7.60 15.78
N GLN A 461 20.42 -6.94 14.66
CA GLN A 461 21.26 -6.98 13.47
C GLN A 461 22.69 -6.51 13.78
N ILE A 462 22.84 -5.38 14.47
CA ILE A 462 24.16 -4.85 14.85
C ILE A 462 24.83 -5.70 15.93
N ARG A 463 24.09 -6.19 16.93
CA ARG A 463 24.62 -7.13 17.94
C ARG A 463 25.18 -8.40 17.32
N GLY A 464 24.46 -9.00 16.37
CA GLY A 464 24.91 -10.19 15.67
C GLY A 464 26.22 -9.95 14.93
N LEU A 465 26.32 -8.81 14.24
CA LEU A 465 27.52 -8.40 13.52
C LEU A 465 28.72 -8.19 14.45
N ILE A 466 28.53 -7.61 15.63
CA ILE A 466 29.62 -7.36 16.58
C ILE A 466 30.04 -8.64 17.31
N LYS A 467 29.07 -9.44 17.77
CA LYS A 467 29.32 -10.63 18.60
C LYS A 467 29.96 -11.78 17.82
N ASN A 468 29.57 -11.96 16.56
CA ASN A 468 29.97 -13.12 15.76
C ASN A 468 30.98 -12.69 14.70
N VAL A 469 32.23 -13.17 14.82
CA VAL A 469 33.34 -12.76 13.95
C VAL A 469 33.10 -13.15 12.48
N ASP A 470 32.36 -14.23 12.25
CA ASP A 470 31.96 -14.79 10.95
C ASP A 470 30.74 -14.10 10.32
N SER A 471 30.07 -13.19 11.03
CA SER A 471 28.95 -12.42 10.46
C SER A 471 29.46 -11.35 9.49
N THR A 472 28.93 -11.37 8.26
CA THR A 472 29.24 -10.39 7.22
C THR A 472 28.24 -9.24 7.25
N ASN A 473 28.74 -8.00 7.09
CA ASN A 473 27.88 -6.85 6.91
C ASN A 473 27.15 -6.94 5.55
N VAL A 474 25.91 -6.49 5.51
CA VAL A 474 25.08 -6.51 4.29
C VAL A 474 24.59 -5.11 3.99
N LYS A 475 24.39 -4.82 2.71
CA LYS A 475 23.66 -3.63 2.30
C LYS A 475 22.21 -3.79 2.75
N MET A 476 21.62 -2.71 3.24
CA MET A 476 20.20 -2.71 3.59
C MET A 476 19.40 -1.99 2.51
N GLY A 477 18.24 -2.52 2.18
CA GLY A 477 17.28 -1.91 1.28
C GLY A 477 16.18 -1.24 2.08
N LEU A 478 15.80 -0.04 1.69
CA LEU A 478 14.71 0.71 2.30
C LEU A 478 13.62 1.00 1.26
N VAL A 479 12.40 0.59 1.57
CA VAL A 479 11.22 0.76 0.71
C VAL A 479 10.04 1.27 1.51
N VAL A 480 9.00 1.74 0.83
CA VAL A 480 7.66 1.88 1.43
C VAL A 480 7.01 0.51 1.54
N THR A 481 6.05 0.34 2.46
CA THR A 481 5.33 -0.93 2.59
C THR A 481 3.83 -0.73 2.81
N GLU A 482 3.00 -1.49 2.10
CA GLU A 482 1.56 -1.55 2.34
C GLU A 482 1.21 -2.58 3.43
N ASP A 483 1.97 -3.66 3.51
CA ASP A 483 1.73 -4.78 4.44
C ASP A 483 3.06 -5.30 4.99
N ILE A 484 3.25 -5.15 6.30
CA ILE A 484 4.47 -5.56 6.98
C ILE A 484 4.65 -7.09 7.04
N TYR A 485 3.59 -7.88 6.86
CA TYR A 485 3.66 -9.34 6.87
C TYR A 485 4.01 -9.94 5.50
N THR A 486 3.87 -9.18 4.43
CA THR A 486 4.25 -9.62 3.08
C THR A 486 5.75 -9.50 2.89
N THR A 487 6.48 -10.56 3.25
CA THR A 487 7.95 -10.64 3.16
C THR A 487 8.47 -11.16 1.82
N ALA A 488 7.58 -11.68 0.96
CA ALA A 488 7.92 -12.13 -0.38
C ALA A 488 8.44 -10.97 -1.25
N SER A 489 9.26 -11.30 -2.25
CA SER A 489 9.77 -10.35 -3.23
C SER A 489 9.10 -10.55 -4.59
N SER A 490 8.88 -9.45 -5.32
CA SER A 490 8.50 -9.44 -6.73
C SER A 490 9.75 -9.29 -7.60
N LYS A 491 9.86 -10.10 -8.65
CA LYS A 491 11.00 -10.04 -9.58
C LYS A 491 10.86 -8.90 -10.58
N LEU A 492 11.96 -8.27 -10.93
CA LEU A 492 11.99 -7.34 -12.07
C LEU A 492 11.83 -8.13 -13.37
N LYS A 493 11.18 -7.51 -14.37
CA LYS A 493 11.08 -8.05 -15.73
C LYS A 493 12.46 -8.24 -16.34
N THR A 494 13.32 -7.23 -16.16
CA THR A 494 14.72 -7.25 -16.58
C THR A 494 15.58 -6.98 -15.36
N ALA A 495 16.15 -8.04 -14.80
CA ALA A 495 17.11 -7.91 -13.70
C ALA A 495 18.37 -7.18 -14.17
N THR A 496 18.98 -6.44 -13.25
CA THR A 496 20.28 -5.78 -13.45
C THR A 496 21.29 -6.33 -12.46
N THR A 497 22.57 -6.00 -12.63
CA THR A 497 23.61 -6.33 -11.63
C THR A 497 23.39 -5.63 -10.29
N LYS A 498 22.62 -4.54 -10.29
CA LYS A 498 22.32 -3.77 -9.07
C LYS A 498 21.10 -4.30 -8.34
N ILE A 499 20.04 -4.67 -9.07
CA ILE A 499 18.74 -5.10 -8.52
C ILE A 499 18.09 -6.16 -9.41
N SER A 500 17.60 -7.25 -8.81
CA SER A 500 16.84 -8.31 -9.49
C SER A 500 15.40 -8.44 -9.00
N GLN A 501 15.11 -7.98 -7.79
CA GLN A 501 13.79 -8.04 -7.17
C GLN A 501 13.61 -6.95 -6.11
N ALA A 502 12.38 -6.69 -5.72
CA ALA A 502 12.04 -5.77 -4.64
C ALA A 502 10.92 -6.36 -3.75
N PRO A 503 10.78 -5.94 -2.49
CA PRO A 503 9.71 -6.41 -1.61
C PRO A 503 8.32 -6.22 -2.23
N ARG A 504 7.53 -7.30 -2.26
CA ARG A 504 6.20 -7.32 -2.90
C ARG A 504 5.23 -6.34 -2.25
N ALA A 505 5.35 -6.15 -0.93
CA ALA A 505 4.57 -5.16 -0.19
C ALA A 505 4.82 -3.71 -0.64
N SER A 506 6.00 -3.41 -1.19
CA SER A 506 6.30 -2.10 -1.78
C SER A 506 5.65 -1.95 -3.16
N VAL A 507 5.51 -3.03 -3.93
CA VAL A 507 4.84 -3.01 -5.24
C VAL A 507 3.35 -2.69 -5.08
N MET A 508 2.75 -3.15 -3.99
CA MET A 508 1.35 -2.91 -3.62
C MET A 508 1.08 -1.49 -3.10
N ASN A 509 2.11 -0.68 -2.80
CA ASN A 509 1.93 0.65 -2.25
C ASN A 509 2.04 1.70 -3.38
N PRO A 510 1.05 2.59 -3.59
CA PRO A 510 1.12 3.59 -4.65
C PRO A 510 1.90 4.85 -4.23
N LEU A 511 2.16 5.01 -2.94
CA LEU A 511 2.72 6.23 -2.35
C LEU A 511 4.25 6.27 -2.43
N GLY A 512 4.79 7.44 -2.12
CA GLY A 512 6.21 7.67 -1.98
C GLY A 512 6.52 8.72 -0.94
N THR A 513 7.78 8.80 -0.51
CA THR A 513 8.29 9.80 0.42
C THR A 513 9.72 10.18 0.08
N ILE A 514 10.09 11.43 0.37
CA ILE A 514 11.45 11.93 0.23
C ILE A 514 12.06 12.03 1.62
N LEU A 515 13.21 11.39 1.80
CA LEU A 515 13.96 11.39 3.05
C LEU A 515 15.30 12.09 2.83
N TYR A 516 15.83 12.71 3.88
CA TYR A 516 17.22 13.19 3.87
C TYR A 516 18.19 12.01 3.94
N GLY A 517 19.22 12.03 3.11
CA GLY A 517 20.27 11.01 3.04
C GLY A 517 21.42 11.26 4.04
N GLY A 518 22.43 10.39 3.98
CA GLY A 518 23.58 10.43 4.89
C GLY A 518 24.77 11.27 4.40
N LYS A 519 24.66 11.91 3.23
CA LYS A 519 25.75 12.73 2.66
C LYS A 519 26.12 13.89 3.59
N ALA A 520 27.42 14.20 3.66
CA ALA A 520 27.96 15.19 4.60
C ALA A 520 27.40 16.63 4.42
N THR A 521 26.89 16.96 3.25
CA THR A 521 26.28 18.27 2.93
C THR A 521 24.86 18.43 3.47
N VAL A 522 24.22 17.35 3.92
CA VAL A 522 22.93 17.41 4.61
C VAL A 522 23.16 17.94 6.04
N ALA A 523 22.29 18.85 6.49
CA ALA A 523 22.33 19.42 7.84
C ALA A 523 22.33 18.34 8.92
N ASP A 524 23.15 18.51 9.95
CA ASP A 524 23.53 17.45 10.89
C ASP A 524 22.35 16.83 11.65
N GLU A 525 21.33 17.64 11.94
CA GLU A 525 20.10 17.30 12.64
C GLU A 525 19.06 16.57 11.77
N LYS A 526 19.23 16.55 10.45
CA LYS A 526 18.37 15.85 9.50
C LYS A 526 19.06 14.68 8.80
N ARG A 527 20.40 14.70 8.82
CA ARG A 527 21.26 13.74 8.14
C ARG A 527 21.05 12.34 8.69
N LEU A 528 20.87 11.38 7.78
CA LEU A 528 20.76 9.98 8.15
C LEU A 528 22.06 9.49 8.81
N LYS A 529 21.93 8.95 10.02
CA LYS A 529 23.00 8.35 10.81
C LYS A 529 22.51 7.06 11.46
N LEU A 530 23.42 6.12 11.69
CA LEU A 530 23.17 5.00 12.57
C LEU A 530 23.49 5.44 14.00
N GLU A 531 22.46 5.49 14.84
CA GLU A 531 22.61 5.80 16.26
C GLU A 531 22.82 4.50 17.05
N ILE A 532 23.91 4.42 17.80
CA ILE A 532 24.27 3.27 18.63
C ILE A 532 24.39 3.74 20.07
N TYR A 533 23.56 3.19 20.95
CA TYR A 533 23.64 3.36 22.39
C TYR A 533 24.33 2.12 22.97
N TYR A 534 25.42 2.32 23.70
CA TYR A 534 26.29 1.23 24.14
C TYR A 534 26.85 1.45 25.55
N THR A 535 27.36 0.39 26.13
CA THR A 535 28.13 0.39 27.39
C THR A 535 29.55 -0.11 27.13
N LYS A 536 30.52 0.53 27.77
CA LYS A 536 31.92 0.09 27.74
C LYS A 536 32.14 -1.02 28.76
N PRO A 537 33.02 -2.00 28.47
CA PRO A 537 33.48 -2.94 29.48
C PRO A 537 34.28 -2.16 30.55
N ASN A 538 34.15 -2.59 31.80
CA ASN A 538 34.89 -2.01 32.94
C ASN A 538 36.40 -2.23 32.84
#